data_AF-A0A550C3E7-F1
#
_entry.id   AF-A0A550C3E7-F1
#
_cell.length_a   1.000
_cell.length_b   1.000
_cell.length_c   1.000
_cell.angle_alpha   90.00
_cell.angle_beta   90.00
_cell.angle_gamma   90.00
#
_symmetry.space_group_name_H-M   'P 1'
#
loop_
_entity.id
_entity.type
_entity.pdbx_description
1 polymer ?
#
loop_
_entity_poly.entity_id
_entity_poly.type
_entity_poly.pdbx_seq_one_letter_code
_entity_poly.pdbx_strand_id
1 'polypeptide(L)'
;MFIECPLVGPMRIIGLRNTYRNAALCPLRIEKIVLRARRPSAATTMAPSISSFDSRKQLSDIDMELLGLTTGTAVPDPGRTRAVLVKLDVLTRRGRPFGDFVGGPPLRKSGEPPIHPHSIAVSAANLGQFGSLCMNLHELPGDGPLPPLRVWRFLFSHVPIVLDWVGFIHPMNGNIRADSETDGNSFVCTVVTTVLQGITMPDLYKANLETDQMRNFLPRTPFAVYVSDLWVNLFRYVSKPAEETVALAVKLLHTTMYRILQPTVNVHIPEPVDSVVSQETRSNPRRLSRIIARYAAELEGPDHNKDAGPLLFHIAVSLTTLPGLAVRACPRDTVRTLAKTLGNDADSNCWTVTTMGLCYFETLWRMSNNHRIVEWSINDGIFDVFLRTLMSRHSGAADPLGEVAHTFHDNLVYWRVLYAFHKKHHHEIPMLRPLAKQFPVLNNLVIAYEERSIVLQAARNEWTEMRQRCSYHQCQHHTEGTLLRQCSCRGAWYCSLNCQRKHWGEWHHKRCAAMDANNHGKTTPRDLHFIALLCVTHLRKNKDSILADILALDPSHRHLLSIGVNLQSPTIMHMVGIFQDRVPEETWLGMIYASWREGGEERTAPMQRAINLDDWEEKVELPL
;
A
#
# COMPACT_ATOMS: atom_id res chain seq x y z
N MET A 1 0.87 -20.24 40.39
CA MET A 1 0.82 -18.80 40.70
C MET A 1 -0.20 -18.19 39.74
N PHE A 2 -1.39 -17.91 40.25
CA PHE A 2 -2.54 -17.40 39.50
C PHE A 2 -2.35 -15.92 39.18
N ILE A 3 -2.61 -15.52 37.93
CA ILE A 3 -3.03 -14.15 37.61
C ILE A 3 -4.22 -14.24 36.66
N GLU A 4 -5.29 -13.61 37.09
CA GLU A 4 -6.65 -13.64 36.55
C GLU A 4 -6.78 -12.85 35.24
N CYS A 5 -7.67 -13.35 34.40
CA CYS A 5 -8.15 -12.76 33.16
C CYS A 5 -9.50 -12.08 33.43
N PRO A 6 -9.73 -10.80 33.08
CA PRO A 6 -11.07 -10.25 33.12
C PRO A 6 -11.77 -10.45 31.77
N LEU A 7 -12.85 -11.22 31.84
CA LEU A 7 -13.91 -11.36 30.85
C LEU A 7 -14.49 -10.00 30.47
N VAL A 8 -14.52 -9.67 29.17
CA VAL A 8 -15.37 -8.60 28.62
C VAL A 8 -16.41 -9.26 27.71
N GLY A 9 -17.68 -9.14 28.10
CA GLY A 9 -18.83 -9.65 27.37
C GLY A 9 -19.15 -8.86 26.09
N PRO A 10 -20.01 -9.40 25.21
CA PRO A 10 -20.25 -8.84 23.89
C PRO A 10 -21.17 -7.61 23.96
N MET A 11 -20.63 -6.42 23.66
CA MET A 11 -21.44 -5.25 23.36
C MET A 11 -22.09 -5.41 21.97
N ARG A 12 -23.42 -5.52 21.94
CA ARG A 12 -24.23 -5.38 20.74
C ARG A 12 -24.12 -3.94 20.21
N ILE A 13 -23.45 -3.76 19.07
CA ILE A 13 -23.48 -2.52 18.31
C ILE A 13 -24.82 -2.46 17.55
N ILE A 14 -25.76 -1.68 18.09
CA ILE A 14 -26.97 -1.26 17.38
C ILE A 14 -26.58 -0.09 16.47
N GLY A 15 -27.00 -0.18 15.21
CA GLY A 15 -26.52 0.66 14.11
C GLY A 15 -26.83 2.14 14.23
N LEU A 16 -25.79 2.96 14.07
CA LEU A 16 -25.87 4.37 13.67
C LEU A 16 -25.43 4.50 12.21
N ARG A 17 -26.35 4.18 11.29
CA ARG A 17 -26.26 4.62 9.88
C ARG A 17 -27.02 5.94 9.77
N ASN A 18 -26.31 7.07 9.66
CA ASN A 18 -26.70 8.30 8.90
C ASN A 18 -26.19 9.66 9.42
N THR A 19 -25.30 9.75 10.40
CA THR A 19 -24.97 11.06 11.00
C THR A 19 -23.97 11.97 10.25
N TYR A 20 -23.25 11.49 9.22
CA TYR A 20 -22.27 12.34 8.51
C TYR A 20 -22.75 13.02 7.23
N ARG A 21 -23.99 12.77 6.77
CA ARG A 21 -24.56 13.49 5.61
C ARG A 21 -25.17 14.85 5.94
N ASN A 22 -25.36 15.17 7.23
CA ASN A 22 -25.99 16.41 7.70
C ASN A 22 -25.16 17.09 8.81
N ALA A 23 -23.84 16.91 8.83
CA ALA A 23 -22.99 17.82 9.60
C ALA A 23 -23.03 19.18 8.90
N ALA A 24 -24.05 19.97 9.23
CA ALA A 24 -24.02 21.41 9.03
C ALA A 24 -22.68 21.87 9.60
N LEU A 25 -21.81 22.37 8.72
CA LEU A 25 -20.57 23.03 9.05
C LEU A 25 -20.89 24.00 10.20
N CYS A 26 -20.49 23.63 11.41
CA CYS A 26 -20.53 24.56 12.52
C CYS A 26 -19.64 25.73 12.09
N PRO A 27 -20.14 26.98 12.05
CA PRO A 27 -19.30 28.10 11.65
C PRO A 27 -18.27 28.26 12.77
N LEU A 28 -17.09 27.68 12.56
CA LEU A 28 -15.88 28.09 13.25
C LEU A 28 -15.73 29.57 12.93
N ARG A 29 -16.18 30.39 13.86
CA ARG A 29 -16.01 31.84 13.85
C ARG A 29 -14.50 32.05 14.00
N ILE A 30 -13.77 32.01 12.89
CA ILE A 30 -12.40 32.48 12.81
C ILE A 30 -12.48 33.93 13.30
N GLU A 31 -12.00 34.19 14.52
CA GLU A 31 -11.85 35.55 14.99
C GLU A 31 -11.09 36.29 13.90
N LYS A 32 -11.72 37.34 13.33
CA LYS A 32 -11.09 38.18 12.32
C LYS A 32 -9.73 38.59 12.87
N ILE A 33 -8.66 38.04 12.30
CA ILE A 33 -7.31 38.57 12.49
C ILE A 33 -7.33 39.93 11.80
N VAL A 34 -7.71 40.97 12.56
CA VAL A 34 -7.70 42.35 12.10
C VAL A 34 -6.23 42.77 12.07
N LEU A 35 -5.59 42.60 10.92
CA LEU A 35 -4.34 43.26 10.60
C LEU A 35 -4.58 44.78 10.63
N ARG A 36 -4.31 45.43 11.77
CA ARG A 36 -4.31 46.89 11.89
C ARG A 36 -3.18 47.44 11.01
N ALA A 37 -3.51 47.84 9.78
CA ALA A 37 -2.60 48.57 8.91
C ALA A 37 -2.27 49.94 9.52
N ARG A 38 -0.99 50.20 9.77
CA ARG A 38 -0.49 51.54 10.14
C ARG A 38 -0.88 52.54 9.04
N ARG A 39 -1.47 53.67 9.42
CA ARG A 39 -1.79 54.78 8.49
C ARG A 39 -0.50 55.30 7.84
N PRO A 40 -0.38 55.30 6.51
CA PRO A 40 0.76 55.92 5.85
C PRO A 40 0.65 57.45 5.95
N SER A 41 1.74 58.07 6.39
CA SER A 41 1.99 59.51 6.34
C SER A 41 2.49 59.90 4.94
N ALA A 42 2.03 61.05 4.45
CA ALA A 42 2.30 61.71 3.17
C ALA A 42 1.44 61.28 1.96
N ALA A 43 0.74 62.28 1.40
CA ALA A 43 -0.14 62.21 0.24
C ALA A 43 0.64 61.85 -1.02
N THR A 44 0.78 60.55 -1.27
CA THR A 44 1.18 60.03 -2.58
C THR A 44 -0.05 60.04 -3.47
N THR A 45 -0.03 60.80 -4.56
CA THR A 45 -1.09 60.84 -5.57
C THR A 45 -1.48 59.42 -5.96
N MET A 46 -2.66 58.96 -5.53
CA MET A 46 -3.09 57.58 -5.77
C MET A 46 -3.36 57.41 -7.26
N ALA A 47 -2.58 56.55 -7.92
CA ALA A 47 -2.85 56.14 -9.29
C ALA A 47 -4.29 55.55 -9.38
N PRO A 48 -4.98 55.74 -10.51
CA PRO A 48 -6.35 55.26 -10.69
C PRO A 48 -6.45 53.74 -10.49
N SER A 49 -7.55 53.29 -9.88
CA SER A 49 -7.83 51.87 -9.66
C SER A 49 -8.01 51.13 -10.98
N ILE A 50 -7.39 49.96 -11.10
CA ILE A 50 -7.55 49.09 -12.27
C ILE A 50 -8.90 48.36 -12.17
N SER A 51 -9.64 48.24 -13.28
CA SER A 51 -10.90 47.49 -13.29
C SER A 51 -10.68 46.01 -12.93
N SER A 52 -11.71 45.30 -12.44
CA SER A 52 -11.60 43.85 -12.14
C SER A 52 -11.26 43.05 -13.41
N PHE A 53 -11.86 43.43 -14.54
CA PHE A 53 -11.60 42.80 -15.84
C PHE A 53 -10.14 42.96 -16.27
N ASP A 54 -9.62 44.19 -16.25
CA ASP A 54 -8.24 44.46 -16.63
C ASP A 54 -7.24 43.83 -15.66
N SER A 55 -7.59 43.78 -14.36
CA SER A 55 -6.77 43.12 -13.34
C SER A 55 -6.61 41.63 -13.61
N ARG A 56 -7.69 40.95 -14.02
CA ARG A 56 -7.66 39.52 -14.37
C ARG A 56 -6.83 39.24 -15.61
N LYS A 57 -7.02 40.06 -16.65
CA LYS A 57 -6.24 39.93 -17.89
C LYS A 57 -4.74 40.08 -17.58
N GLN A 58 -4.36 41.12 -16.84
CA GLN A 58 -2.97 41.31 -16.42
C GLN A 58 -2.45 40.16 -15.56
N LEU A 59 -3.27 39.59 -14.67
CA LEU A 59 -2.86 38.42 -13.91
C LEU A 59 -2.61 37.22 -14.81
N SER A 60 -3.44 37.02 -15.84
CA SER A 60 -3.30 35.92 -16.80
C SER A 60 -2.00 36.04 -17.58
N ASP A 61 -1.67 37.25 -18.01
CA ASP A 61 -0.42 37.53 -18.71
C ASP A 61 0.79 37.28 -17.78
N ILE A 62 0.72 37.72 -16.52
CA ILE A 62 1.76 37.48 -15.51
C ILE A 62 1.92 35.99 -15.20
N ASP A 63 0.83 35.24 -15.02
CA ASP A 63 0.88 33.82 -14.70
C ASP A 63 1.50 33.02 -15.85
N MET A 64 1.15 33.36 -17.10
CA MET A 64 1.80 32.78 -18.28
C MET A 64 3.29 33.16 -18.39
N GLU A 65 3.66 34.40 -18.07
CA GLU A 65 5.06 34.82 -18.00
C GLU A 65 5.84 34.02 -16.94
N LEU A 66 5.25 33.80 -15.75
CA LEU A 66 5.85 33.01 -14.68
C LEU A 66 5.98 31.53 -15.06
N LEU A 67 4.94 30.93 -15.66
CA LEU A 67 4.97 29.55 -16.14
C LEU A 67 6.11 29.36 -17.17
N GLY A 68 6.30 30.32 -18.07
CA GLY A 68 7.43 30.32 -19.01
C GLY A 68 8.80 30.42 -18.34
N LEU A 69 8.89 31.00 -17.14
CA LEU A 69 10.13 31.05 -16.36
C LEU A 69 10.38 29.72 -15.61
N THR A 70 9.34 29.00 -15.19
CA THR A 70 9.49 27.77 -14.39
C THR A 70 9.62 26.51 -15.24
N THR A 71 9.05 26.50 -16.44
CA THR A 71 9.06 25.33 -17.35
C THR A 71 10.28 25.27 -18.27
N GLY A 72 11.05 26.35 -18.38
CA GLY A 72 12.24 26.41 -19.21
C GLY A 72 13.42 25.62 -18.63
N THR A 73 14.20 24.95 -19.48
CA THR A 73 15.44 24.25 -19.06
C THR A 73 16.59 25.21 -18.76
N ALA A 74 16.50 26.45 -19.23
CA ALA A 74 17.50 27.49 -18.99
C ALA A 74 17.25 28.18 -17.64
N VAL A 75 18.32 28.50 -16.92
CA VAL A 75 18.25 29.34 -15.72
C VAL A 75 17.53 30.64 -16.07
N PRO A 76 16.42 30.99 -15.41
CA PRO A 76 15.66 32.19 -15.70
C PRO A 76 16.54 33.42 -15.58
N ASP A 77 16.45 34.35 -16.55
CA ASP A 77 17.10 35.65 -16.42
C ASP A 77 16.59 36.34 -15.14
N PRO A 78 17.47 36.66 -14.16
CA PRO A 78 17.08 37.34 -12.94
C PRO A 78 16.43 38.70 -13.19
N GLY A 79 16.83 39.39 -14.27
CA GLY A 79 16.26 40.67 -14.69
C GLY A 79 14.79 40.53 -15.07
N ARG A 80 14.49 39.59 -15.98
CA ARG A 80 13.12 39.23 -16.37
C ARG A 80 12.29 38.77 -15.18
N THR A 81 12.81 37.89 -14.33
CA THR A 81 12.12 37.41 -13.13
C THR A 81 11.73 38.57 -12.20
N ARG A 82 12.68 39.47 -11.94
CA ARG A 82 12.43 40.69 -11.13
C ARG A 82 11.35 41.57 -11.77
N ALA A 83 11.38 41.74 -13.08
CA ALA A 83 10.38 42.55 -13.78
C ALA A 83 8.96 41.98 -13.63
N VAL A 84 8.79 40.66 -13.77
CA VAL A 84 7.50 39.97 -13.58
C VAL A 84 7.00 40.12 -12.14
N LEU A 85 7.89 39.92 -11.15
CA LEU A 85 7.54 40.09 -9.74
C LEU A 85 7.13 41.53 -9.39
N VAL A 86 7.76 42.54 -10.01
CA VAL A 86 7.37 43.94 -9.85
C VAL A 86 5.99 44.20 -10.45
N LYS A 87 5.70 43.66 -11.65
CA LYS A 87 4.35 43.75 -12.25
C LYS A 87 3.29 43.15 -11.32
N LEU A 88 3.57 41.98 -10.75
CA LEU A 88 2.66 41.29 -9.82
C LEU A 88 2.45 42.08 -8.53
N ASP A 89 3.49 42.63 -7.92
CA ASP A 89 3.38 43.46 -6.72
C ASP A 89 2.61 44.78 -7.00
N VAL A 90 2.75 45.36 -8.19
CA VAL A 90 1.92 46.52 -8.58
C VAL A 90 0.46 46.11 -8.76
N LEU A 91 0.19 44.98 -9.42
CA LEU A 91 -1.16 44.47 -9.65
C LEU A 91 -1.88 44.15 -8.34
N THR A 92 -1.22 43.47 -7.40
CA THR A 92 -1.81 43.14 -6.09
C THR A 92 -2.08 44.37 -5.21
N ARG A 93 -1.40 45.50 -5.45
CA ARG A 93 -1.64 46.77 -4.74
C ARG A 93 -2.77 47.61 -5.32
N ARG A 94 -2.91 47.63 -6.65
CA ARG A 94 -3.80 48.57 -7.35
C ARG A 94 -5.03 47.91 -7.96
N GLY A 95 -4.95 46.61 -8.23
CA GLY A 95 -5.99 45.82 -8.85
C GLY A 95 -6.79 45.00 -7.84
N ARG A 96 -7.75 44.27 -8.38
CA ARG A 96 -8.53 43.25 -7.67
C ARG A 96 -8.54 41.97 -8.50
N PRO A 97 -7.38 41.32 -8.69
CA PRO A 97 -7.26 40.19 -9.61
C PRO A 97 -8.19 39.01 -9.25
N PHE A 98 -8.60 38.91 -7.99
CA PHE A 98 -9.48 37.86 -7.48
C PHE A 98 -10.91 38.33 -7.16
N GLY A 99 -11.32 39.50 -7.68
CA GLY A 99 -12.60 40.14 -7.32
C GLY A 99 -13.83 39.24 -7.46
N ASP A 100 -13.81 38.28 -8.39
CA ASP A 100 -14.96 37.44 -8.71
C ASP A 100 -15.23 36.33 -7.68
N PHE A 101 -14.28 36.03 -6.78
CA PHE A 101 -14.48 35.03 -5.72
C PHE A 101 -14.36 35.62 -4.30
N VAL A 102 -13.96 36.89 -4.17
CA VAL A 102 -13.85 37.60 -2.87
C VAL A 102 -15.20 37.76 -2.15
N GLY A 103 -16.32 37.63 -2.85
CA GLY A 103 -17.66 37.63 -2.25
C GLY A 103 -18.04 36.32 -1.53
N GLY A 104 -17.24 35.27 -1.70
CA GLY A 104 -17.52 33.92 -1.21
C GLY A 104 -18.41 33.15 -2.18
N PRO A 105 -18.54 31.82 -2.00
CA PRO A 105 -19.43 31.02 -2.81
C PRO A 105 -20.90 31.41 -2.58
N PRO A 106 -21.78 31.18 -3.57
CA PRO A 106 -23.20 31.45 -3.38
C PRO A 106 -23.78 30.57 -2.27
N LEU A 107 -24.65 31.15 -1.45
CA LEU A 107 -25.38 30.41 -0.42
C LEU A 107 -26.41 29.49 -1.09
N ARG A 108 -26.46 28.23 -0.67
CA ARG A 108 -27.42 27.24 -1.18
C ARG A 108 -28.32 26.72 -0.08
N LYS A 109 -29.61 26.59 -0.37
CA LYS A 109 -30.54 25.89 0.51
C LYS A 109 -30.48 24.39 0.26
N SER A 110 -30.71 23.61 1.31
CA SER A 110 -30.81 22.16 1.20
C SER A 110 -31.92 21.78 0.21
N GLY A 111 -31.62 20.89 -0.74
CA GLY A 111 -32.55 20.44 -1.78
C GLY A 111 -32.52 21.24 -3.08
N GLU A 112 -31.77 22.34 -3.17
CA GLU A 112 -31.62 23.05 -4.45
C GLU A 112 -30.93 22.15 -5.51
N PRO A 113 -31.31 22.26 -6.80
CA PRO A 113 -30.69 21.49 -7.87
C PRO A 113 -29.24 21.92 -8.08
N PRO A 114 -28.29 20.98 -8.33
CA PRO A 114 -26.89 21.31 -8.56
C PRO A 114 -26.69 22.33 -9.69
N ILE A 115 -25.76 23.26 -9.49
CA ILE A 115 -25.45 24.34 -10.42
C ILE A 115 -24.70 23.79 -11.64
N HIS A 116 -25.00 24.33 -12.82
CA HIS A 116 -24.25 23.98 -14.03
C HIS A 116 -22.81 24.51 -13.95
N PRO A 117 -21.77 23.72 -14.32
CA PRO A 117 -20.38 24.16 -14.28
C PRO A 117 -20.13 25.52 -14.98
N HIS A 118 -20.74 25.75 -16.14
CA HIS A 118 -20.65 27.04 -16.86
C HIS A 118 -21.10 28.26 -16.05
N SER A 119 -22.06 28.10 -15.13
CA SER A 119 -22.54 29.22 -14.30
C SER A 119 -21.50 29.71 -13.29
N ILE A 120 -20.50 28.88 -12.98
CA ILE A 120 -19.39 29.23 -12.08
C ILE A 120 -18.03 29.26 -12.80
N ALA A 121 -17.99 29.08 -14.12
CA ALA A 121 -16.75 28.88 -14.87
C ALA A 121 -15.76 30.03 -14.68
N VAL A 122 -16.23 31.28 -14.61
CA VAL A 122 -15.37 32.45 -14.38
C VAL A 122 -14.73 32.42 -12.99
N SER A 123 -15.52 32.19 -11.94
CA SER A 123 -14.99 32.09 -10.57
C SER A 123 -14.06 30.88 -10.42
N ALA A 124 -14.41 29.74 -11.02
CA ALA A 124 -13.58 28.53 -11.03
C ALA A 124 -12.25 28.74 -11.77
N ALA A 125 -12.27 29.42 -12.92
CA ALA A 125 -11.05 29.75 -13.66
C ALA A 125 -10.12 30.66 -12.83
N ASN A 126 -10.66 31.69 -12.17
CA ASN A 126 -9.87 32.56 -11.30
C ASN A 126 -9.33 31.82 -10.07
N LEU A 127 -10.08 30.85 -9.52
CA LEU A 127 -9.58 29.98 -8.44
C LEU A 127 -8.41 29.14 -8.96
N GLY A 128 -8.55 28.50 -10.12
CA GLY A 128 -7.47 27.76 -10.77
C GLY A 128 -6.22 28.63 -10.96
N GLN A 129 -6.41 29.87 -11.42
CA GLN A 129 -5.34 30.86 -11.58
C GLN A 129 -4.67 31.24 -10.24
N PHE A 130 -5.43 31.35 -9.15
CA PHE A 130 -4.85 31.55 -7.81
C PHE A 130 -3.93 30.39 -7.43
N GLY A 131 -4.37 29.15 -7.65
CA GLY A 131 -3.57 27.94 -7.39
C GLY A 131 -2.31 27.89 -8.25
N SER A 132 -2.46 28.09 -9.56
CA SER A 132 -1.38 28.17 -10.56
C SER A 132 -0.32 29.18 -10.15
N LEU A 133 -0.74 30.41 -9.84
CA LEU A 133 0.15 31.48 -9.41
C LEU A 133 0.95 31.11 -8.17
N CYS A 134 0.32 30.50 -7.16
CA CYS A 134 1.03 30.07 -5.94
C CYS A 134 2.11 29.03 -6.24
N MET A 135 1.83 28.07 -7.13
CA MET A 135 2.81 27.07 -7.55
C MET A 135 3.94 27.70 -8.37
N ASN A 136 3.61 28.51 -9.37
CA ASN A 136 4.59 29.17 -10.23
C ASN A 136 5.54 30.09 -9.44
N LEU A 137 5.05 30.76 -8.39
CA LEU A 137 5.91 31.56 -7.51
C LEU A 137 6.82 30.72 -6.61
N HIS A 138 6.38 29.52 -6.21
CA HIS A 138 7.17 28.60 -5.38
C HIS A 138 8.31 27.96 -6.19
N GLU A 139 8.05 27.61 -7.45
CA GLU A 139 9.02 26.97 -8.35
C GLU A 139 10.08 27.95 -8.90
N LEU A 140 10.03 29.24 -8.53
CA LEU A 140 11.09 30.17 -8.89
C LEU A 140 12.41 29.76 -8.20
N PRO A 141 13.54 29.74 -8.93
CA PRO A 141 14.81 29.28 -8.38
C PRO A 141 15.22 30.08 -7.14
N GLY A 142 15.69 29.37 -6.10
CA GLY A 142 16.05 29.94 -4.81
C GLY A 142 17.16 30.99 -4.83
N ASP A 143 18.03 30.95 -5.85
CA ASP A 143 19.11 31.93 -6.06
C ASP A 143 18.62 33.22 -6.74
N GLY A 144 17.36 33.24 -7.20
CA GLY A 144 16.72 34.37 -7.84
C GLY A 144 16.15 35.40 -6.85
N PRO A 145 15.64 36.54 -7.36
CA PRO A 145 14.92 37.48 -6.52
C PRO A 145 13.67 36.81 -5.95
N LEU A 146 13.61 36.65 -4.63
CA LEU A 146 12.43 36.12 -3.95
C LEU A 146 11.20 36.98 -4.23
N PRO A 147 10.00 36.39 -4.37
CA PRO A 147 8.77 37.16 -4.49
C PRO A 147 8.63 38.14 -3.31
N PRO A 148 8.17 39.38 -3.54
CA PRO A 148 8.00 40.34 -2.46
C PRO A 148 7.10 39.74 -1.37
N LEU A 149 7.52 39.84 -0.10
CA LEU A 149 6.78 39.34 1.07
C LEU A 149 5.30 39.76 1.06
N ARG A 150 5.00 40.92 0.48
CA ARG A 150 3.66 41.48 0.33
C ARG A 150 2.77 40.66 -0.61
N VAL A 151 3.32 40.12 -1.69
CA VAL A 151 2.58 39.24 -2.62
C VAL A 151 2.14 37.99 -1.88
N TRP A 152 3.03 37.34 -1.14
CA TRP A 152 2.67 36.17 -0.34
C TRP A 152 1.63 36.49 0.75
N ARG A 153 1.77 37.61 1.47
CA ARG A 153 0.74 38.05 2.44
C ARG A 153 -0.61 38.31 1.77
N PHE A 154 -0.61 38.92 0.59
CA PHE A 154 -1.82 39.14 -0.19
C PHE A 154 -2.47 37.81 -0.57
N LEU A 155 -1.72 36.85 -1.11
CA LEU A 155 -2.24 35.52 -1.47
C LEU A 155 -2.75 34.76 -0.24
N PHE A 156 -1.98 34.74 0.85
CA PHE A 156 -2.35 34.09 2.10
C PHE A 156 -3.68 34.63 2.66
N SER A 157 -3.92 35.95 2.56
CA SER A 157 -5.17 36.56 3.01
C SER A 157 -6.42 36.06 2.28
N HIS A 158 -6.26 35.44 1.10
CA HIS A 158 -7.36 34.84 0.34
C HIS A 158 -7.56 33.35 0.64
N VAL A 159 -6.65 32.67 1.34
CA VAL A 159 -6.75 31.22 1.58
C VAL A 159 -8.07 30.81 2.26
N PRO A 160 -8.60 31.51 3.28
CA PRO A 160 -9.87 31.12 3.90
C PRO A 160 -11.04 31.13 2.91
N ILE A 161 -11.17 32.18 2.10
CA ILE A 161 -12.26 32.29 1.12
C ILE A 161 -12.09 31.33 -0.06
N VAL A 162 -10.83 31.05 -0.44
CA VAL A 162 -10.51 30.02 -1.43
C VAL A 162 -10.94 28.64 -0.93
N LEU A 163 -10.73 28.32 0.36
CA LEU A 163 -11.19 27.07 0.96
C LEU A 163 -12.72 26.99 1.03
N ASP A 164 -13.42 28.08 1.30
CA ASP A 164 -14.89 28.12 1.22
C ASP A 164 -15.38 27.78 -0.20
N TRP A 165 -14.72 28.34 -1.22
CA TRP A 165 -15.01 28.03 -2.61
C TRP A 165 -14.66 26.60 -3.00
N VAL A 166 -13.53 26.06 -2.53
CA VAL A 166 -13.19 24.64 -2.74
C VAL A 166 -14.28 23.77 -2.14
N GLY A 167 -14.68 24.03 -0.89
CA GLY A 167 -15.79 23.33 -0.26
C GLY A 167 -17.09 23.45 -1.07
N PHE A 168 -17.35 24.61 -1.65
CA PHE A 168 -18.51 24.79 -2.52
C PHE A 168 -18.44 23.92 -3.79
N ILE A 169 -17.33 23.98 -4.55
CA ILE A 169 -17.23 23.32 -5.86
C ILE A 169 -16.84 21.85 -5.77
N HIS A 170 -16.34 21.36 -4.62
CA HIS A 170 -15.88 19.99 -4.47
C HIS A 170 -16.98 18.98 -4.87
N PRO A 171 -16.71 18.00 -5.77
CA PRO A 171 -17.72 17.07 -6.23
C PRO A 171 -18.44 16.29 -5.12
N MET A 172 -17.75 16.03 -4.00
CA MET A 172 -18.31 15.35 -2.82
C MET A 172 -19.55 16.05 -2.24
N ASN A 173 -19.66 17.37 -2.40
CA ASN A 173 -20.73 18.17 -1.80
C ASN A 173 -21.96 18.25 -2.72
N GLY A 174 -21.88 17.75 -3.96
CA GLY A 174 -23.02 17.69 -4.88
C GLY A 174 -23.58 19.06 -5.29
N ASN A 175 -22.81 20.13 -5.10
CA ASN A 175 -23.25 21.47 -5.46
C ASN A 175 -23.17 21.76 -6.95
N ILE A 176 -22.23 21.09 -7.64
CA ILE A 176 -22.00 21.24 -9.07
C ILE A 176 -22.47 19.99 -9.78
N ARG A 177 -23.25 20.18 -10.84
CA ARG A 177 -23.70 19.09 -11.70
C ARG A 177 -22.52 18.55 -12.50
N ALA A 178 -22.41 17.23 -12.60
CA ALA A 178 -21.48 16.60 -13.53
C ALA A 178 -21.83 17.01 -14.97
N ASP A 179 -20.84 17.44 -15.72
CA ASP A 179 -21.00 17.86 -17.11
C ASP A 179 -21.04 16.62 -18.00
N SER A 180 -22.11 16.49 -18.80
CA SER A 180 -22.19 15.44 -19.81
C SER A 180 -21.26 15.67 -20.99
N GLU A 181 -20.87 16.93 -21.23
CA GLU A 181 -19.95 17.30 -22.32
C GLU A 181 -18.48 17.11 -21.92
N THR A 182 -18.13 17.31 -20.64
CA THR A 182 -16.75 17.23 -20.15
C THR A 182 -16.52 16.04 -19.18
N ASP A 183 -16.65 14.80 -19.68
CA ASP A 183 -16.38 13.54 -18.94
C ASP A 183 -16.62 13.59 -17.41
N GLY A 184 -17.80 14.09 -17.01
CA GLY A 184 -18.16 14.27 -15.61
C GLY A 184 -17.67 15.60 -15.02
N ASN A 185 -16.85 15.55 -13.96
CA ASN A 185 -16.39 16.73 -13.22
C ASN A 185 -14.96 17.15 -13.57
N SER A 186 -14.49 16.86 -14.79
CA SER A 186 -13.07 17.03 -15.17
C SER A 186 -12.53 18.44 -14.86
N PHE A 187 -13.19 19.48 -15.38
CA PHE A 187 -12.82 20.88 -15.16
C PHE A 187 -12.75 21.24 -13.66
N VAL A 188 -13.75 20.83 -12.89
CA VAL A 188 -13.84 21.12 -11.45
C VAL A 188 -12.73 20.41 -10.69
N CYS A 189 -12.46 19.14 -11.01
CA CYS A 189 -11.38 18.38 -10.38
C CYS A 189 -10.01 19.00 -10.68
N THR A 190 -9.75 19.44 -11.90
CA THR A 190 -8.51 20.17 -12.23
C THR A 190 -8.38 21.42 -11.38
N VAL A 191 -9.40 22.29 -11.37
CA VAL A 191 -9.40 23.53 -10.58
C VAL A 191 -9.18 23.26 -9.09
N VAL A 192 -9.92 22.33 -8.50
CA VAL A 192 -9.79 21.97 -7.08
C VAL A 192 -8.38 21.46 -6.79
N THR A 193 -7.85 20.56 -7.62
CA THR A 193 -6.51 19.99 -7.41
C THR A 193 -5.43 21.07 -7.48
N THR A 194 -5.49 21.95 -8.50
CA THR A 194 -4.56 23.07 -8.69
C THR A 194 -4.60 24.05 -7.51
N VAL A 195 -5.80 24.39 -7.03
CA VAL A 195 -5.98 25.28 -5.87
C VAL A 195 -5.42 24.65 -4.60
N LEU A 196 -5.81 23.40 -4.33
CA LEU A 196 -5.36 22.69 -3.14
C LEU A 196 -3.83 22.51 -3.14
N GLN A 197 -3.21 22.25 -4.30
CA GLN A 197 -1.76 22.22 -4.42
C GLN A 197 -1.14 23.60 -4.12
N GLY A 198 -1.67 24.68 -4.73
CA GLY A 198 -1.18 26.04 -4.50
C GLY A 198 -1.19 26.47 -3.02
N ILE A 199 -2.23 26.10 -2.26
CA ILE A 199 -2.30 26.43 -0.82
C ILE A 199 -1.39 25.59 0.06
N THR A 200 -0.76 24.53 -0.47
CA THR A 200 0.26 23.75 0.26
C THR A 200 1.69 24.24 0.04
N MET A 201 1.88 25.28 -0.77
CA MET A 201 3.21 25.85 -1.02
C MET A 201 3.76 26.48 0.27
N PRO A 202 4.92 26.03 0.79
CA PRO A 202 5.44 26.50 2.08
C PRO A 202 5.67 28.02 2.12
N ASP A 203 6.09 28.62 1.01
CA ASP A 203 6.42 30.06 0.94
C ASP A 203 5.20 30.96 1.17
N LEU A 204 3.99 30.45 0.91
CA LEU A 204 2.73 31.12 1.22
C LEU A 204 2.62 31.46 2.72
N TYR A 205 3.25 30.67 3.60
CA TYR A 205 3.17 30.78 5.04
C TYR A 205 4.43 31.39 5.67
N LYS A 206 5.57 31.38 4.96
CA LYS A 206 6.81 32.05 5.42
C LYS A 206 6.66 33.57 5.52
N ALA A 207 5.61 34.14 4.94
CA ALA A 207 5.39 35.58 4.89
C ALA A 207 5.26 36.28 6.27
N ASN A 208 5.05 35.49 7.31
CA ASN A 208 4.90 35.93 8.70
C ASN A 208 6.04 35.43 9.63
N LEU A 209 7.17 34.95 9.08
CA LEU A 209 8.37 34.51 9.81
C LEU A 209 8.20 33.27 10.70
N GLU A 210 7.02 32.64 10.72
CA GLU A 210 6.76 31.42 11.48
C GLU A 210 6.56 30.24 10.51
N THR A 211 7.59 29.41 10.39
CA THR A 211 7.60 28.21 9.52
C THR A 211 6.48 27.22 9.85
N ASP A 212 5.91 27.29 11.06
CA ASP A 212 4.83 26.40 11.52
C ASP A 212 3.40 26.90 11.23
N GLN A 213 3.21 28.08 10.62
CA GLN A 213 1.86 28.59 10.36
C GLN A 213 1.04 27.68 9.43
N MET A 214 1.67 27.08 8.41
CA MET A 214 0.98 26.11 7.54
C MET A 214 0.46 24.91 8.33
N ARG A 215 1.33 24.36 9.20
CA ARG A 215 1.05 23.19 10.04
C ARG A 215 0.03 23.49 11.14
N ASN A 216 -0.09 24.75 11.55
CA ASN A 216 -1.09 25.16 12.53
C ASN A 216 -2.43 25.50 11.88
N PHE A 217 -2.43 26.07 10.67
CA PHE A 217 -3.63 26.56 10.00
C PHE A 217 -4.38 25.45 9.27
N LEU A 218 -3.75 24.75 8.32
CA LEU A 218 -4.44 23.81 7.44
C LEU A 218 -5.14 22.66 8.19
N PRO A 219 -4.55 22.06 9.26
CA PRO A 219 -5.22 20.99 9.99
C PRO A 219 -6.49 21.43 10.75
N ARG A 220 -6.68 22.74 10.96
CA ARG A 220 -7.90 23.30 11.57
C ARG A 220 -9.01 23.58 10.55
N THR A 221 -8.76 23.28 9.27
CA THR A 221 -9.72 23.49 8.18
C THR A 221 -10.13 22.13 7.58
N PRO A 222 -11.20 22.08 6.77
CA PRO A 222 -11.58 20.86 6.03
C PRO A 222 -10.59 20.44 4.92
N PHE A 223 -9.43 21.09 4.80
CA PHE A 223 -8.43 20.84 3.76
C PHE A 223 -8.10 19.35 3.59
N ALA A 224 -7.72 18.66 4.68
CA ALA A 224 -7.33 17.25 4.62
C ALA A 224 -8.49 16.34 4.16
N VAL A 225 -9.73 16.72 4.46
CA VAL A 225 -10.93 15.99 4.02
C VAL A 225 -11.10 16.10 2.52
N TYR A 226 -10.98 17.30 1.96
CA TYR A 226 -11.07 17.52 0.51
C TYR A 226 -9.98 16.79 -0.25
N VAL A 227 -8.72 16.87 0.21
CA VAL A 227 -7.60 16.15 -0.41
C VAL A 227 -7.84 14.64 -0.42
N SER A 228 -8.24 14.08 0.72
CA SER A 228 -8.41 12.63 0.87
C SER A 228 -9.59 12.12 0.05
N ASP A 229 -10.72 12.83 0.05
CA ASP A 229 -11.88 12.45 -0.77
C ASP A 229 -11.56 12.54 -2.26
N LEU A 230 -10.93 13.64 -2.69
CA LEU A 230 -10.51 13.82 -4.07
C LEU A 230 -9.63 12.66 -4.52
N TRP A 231 -8.63 12.25 -3.74
CA TRP A 231 -7.77 11.12 -4.09
C TRP A 231 -8.55 9.80 -4.15
N VAL A 232 -9.42 9.50 -3.19
CA VAL A 232 -10.18 8.23 -3.18
C VAL A 232 -11.21 8.16 -4.32
N ASN A 233 -11.82 9.29 -4.67
CA ASN A 233 -12.97 9.37 -5.57
C ASN A 233 -12.68 10.05 -6.92
N LEU A 234 -11.44 10.46 -7.24
CA LEU A 234 -11.09 11.14 -8.51
C LEU A 234 -11.67 10.40 -9.72
N PHE A 235 -11.44 9.10 -9.78
CA PHE A 235 -11.87 8.21 -10.85
C PHE A 235 -13.37 7.90 -10.89
N ARG A 236 -14.12 8.34 -9.86
CA ARG A 236 -15.58 8.35 -9.83
C ARG A 236 -16.11 9.72 -10.28
N TYR A 237 -15.35 10.79 -10.04
CA TYR A 237 -15.70 12.13 -10.46
C TYR A 237 -15.40 12.38 -11.93
N VAL A 238 -14.35 11.75 -12.45
CA VAL A 238 -13.88 11.86 -13.84
C VAL A 238 -13.56 10.46 -14.35
N SER A 239 -14.12 10.06 -15.49
CA SER A 239 -13.90 8.71 -16.01
C SER A 239 -12.45 8.54 -16.50
N LYS A 240 -11.90 9.57 -17.12
CA LYS A 240 -10.52 9.67 -17.63
C LYS A 240 -9.91 11.01 -17.19
N PRO A 241 -9.46 11.12 -15.93
CA PRO A 241 -8.80 12.34 -15.47
C PRO A 241 -7.56 12.61 -16.31
N ALA A 242 -7.27 13.90 -16.54
CA ALA A 242 -5.99 14.30 -17.12
C ALA A 242 -4.85 13.81 -16.22
N GLU A 243 -3.77 13.36 -16.84
CA GLU A 243 -2.64 12.74 -16.16
C GLU A 243 -2.02 13.69 -15.10
N GLU A 244 -1.89 14.97 -15.41
CA GLU A 244 -1.38 15.98 -14.48
C GLU A 244 -2.28 16.08 -13.24
N THR A 245 -3.59 15.89 -13.41
CA THR A 245 -4.55 15.89 -12.29
C THR A 245 -4.35 14.65 -11.41
N VAL A 246 -4.07 13.49 -12.02
CA VAL A 246 -3.74 12.24 -11.31
C VAL A 246 -2.46 12.41 -10.50
N ALA A 247 -1.39 12.92 -11.12
CA ALA A 247 -0.10 13.13 -10.48
C ALA A 247 -0.19 14.14 -9.33
N LEU A 248 -0.89 15.26 -9.54
CA LEU A 248 -1.10 16.27 -8.49
C LEU A 248 -1.94 15.73 -7.33
N ALA A 249 -2.99 14.95 -7.58
CA ALA A 249 -3.79 14.35 -6.50
C ALA A 249 -2.93 13.45 -5.59
N VAL A 250 -1.99 12.68 -6.16
CA VAL A 250 -1.04 11.86 -5.39
C VAL A 250 -0.06 12.74 -4.60
N LYS A 251 0.57 13.73 -5.24
CA LYS A 251 1.52 14.66 -4.58
C LYS A 251 0.86 15.41 -3.42
N LEU A 252 -0.39 15.82 -3.61
CA LEU A 252 -1.19 16.55 -2.64
C LEU A 252 -1.53 15.69 -1.41
N LEU A 253 -1.99 14.44 -1.62
CA LEU A 253 -2.25 13.52 -0.51
C LEU A 253 -0.96 13.21 0.25
N HIS A 254 0.15 12.96 -0.45
CA HIS A 254 1.45 12.70 0.18
C HIS A 254 1.90 13.90 1.04
N THR A 255 1.90 15.10 0.47
CA THR A 255 2.26 16.34 1.17
C THR A 255 1.38 16.56 2.40
N THR A 256 0.08 16.31 2.27
CA THR A 256 -0.87 16.41 3.38
C THR A 256 -0.53 15.44 4.50
N MET A 257 -0.29 14.17 4.19
CA MET A 257 0.05 13.14 5.19
C MET A 257 1.38 13.42 5.90
N TYR A 258 2.45 13.67 5.14
CA TYR A 258 3.81 13.60 5.66
C TYR A 258 4.51 14.95 5.88
N ARG A 259 4.01 16.05 5.31
CA ARG A 259 4.61 17.38 5.48
C ARG A 259 3.76 18.31 6.34
N ILE A 260 2.43 18.21 6.21
CA ILE A 260 1.47 19.08 6.87
C ILE A 260 1.01 18.48 8.20
N LEU A 261 0.52 17.22 8.19
CA LEU A 261 -0.14 16.63 9.35
C LEU A 261 0.79 15.82 10.28
N GLN A 262 1.91 15.29 9.78
CA GLN A 262 2.91 14.59 10.60
C GLN A 262 4.20 15.41 10.75
N PRO A 263 4.37 16.20 11.83
CA PRO A 263 5.64 16.87 12.11
C PRO A 263 6.68 15.94 12.76
N THR A 264 6.24 14.80 13.30
CA THR A 264 7.09 13.82 14.01
C THR A 264 7.33 12.58 13.15
N VAL A 265 8.48 11.92 13.33
CA VAL A 265 8.96 10.72 12.60
C VAL A 265 8.05 9.47 12.76
N ASN A 266 6.91 9.59 13.44
CA ASN A 266 5.99 8.47 13.64
C ASN A 266 5.20 8.19 12.36
N VAL A 267 5.19 6.92 11.95
CA VAL A 267 4.56 6.38 10.72
C VAL A 267 3.01 6.37 10.80
N HIS A 268 2.39 7.13 11.71
CA HIS A 268 0.95 7.02 11.96
C HIS A 268 0.12 7.94 11.07
N ILE A 269 -0.72 7.37 10.20
CA ILE A 269 -1.58 8.14 9.30
C ILE A 269 -2.47 9.12 10.08
N PRO A 270 -2.55 10.39 9.67
CA PRO A 270 -3.39 11.37 10.33
C PRO A 270 -4.87 10.95 10.34
N GLU A 271 -5.54 11.14 11.48
CA GLU A 271 -6.94 10.77 11.70
C GLU A 271 -7.93 11.33 10.65
N PRO A 272 -7.81 12.58 10.15
CA PRO A 272 -8.68 13.08 9.08
C PRO A 272 -8.53 12.30 7.76
N VAL A 273 -7.31 11.84 7.45
CA VAL A 273 -7.03 11.06 6.24
C VAL A 273 -7.56 9.64 6.40
N ASP A 274 -7.27 8.99 7.54
CA ASP A 274 -7.81 7.66 7.86
C ASP A 274 -9.34 7.66 7.80
N SER A 275 -10.00 8.57 8.52
CA SER A 275 -11.47 8.67 8.57
C SER A 275 -12.08 8.73 7.17
N VAL A 276 -11.57 9.61 6.30
CA VAL A 276 -12.11 9.77 4.95
C VAL A 276 -11.82 8.56 4.08
N VAL A 277 -10.57 8.04 4.07
CA VAL A 277 -10.23 6.87 3.25
C VAL A 277 -11.00 5.64 3.72
N SER A 278 -11.08 5.40 5.03
CA SER A 278 -11.85 4.31 5.62
C SER A 278 -13.35 4.44 5.32
N GLN A 279 -13.94 5.62 5.48
CA GLN A 279 -15.35 5.87 5.14
C GLN A 279 -15.62 5.64 3.65
N GLU A 280 -14.85 6.27 2.78
CA GLU A 280 -15.10 6.26 1.34
C GLU A 280 -14.81 4.90 0.73
N THR A 281 -13.81 4.17 1.23
CA THR A 281 -13.58 2.76 0.85
C THR A 281 -14.54 1.79 1.53
N ARG A 282 -15.32 2.24 2.53
CA ARG A 282 -16.16 1.41 3.42
C ARG A 282 -15.34 0.35 4.17
N SER A 283 -14.13 0.72 4.59
CA SER A 283 -13.14 -0.16 5.19
C SER A 283 -12.93 -1.45 4.37
N ASN A 284 -12.97 -1.30 3.04
CA ASN A 284 -12.82 -2.42 2.12
C ASN A 284 -11.43 -2.40 1.48
N PRO A 285 -10.48 -3.24 1.95
CA PRO A 285 -9.12 -3.26 1.42
C PRO A 285 -9.07 -3.55 -0.09
N ARG A 286 -10.01 -4.35 -0.63
CA ARG A 286 -10.06 -4.64 -2.07
C ARG A 286 -10.38 -3.39 -2.89
N ARG A 287 -11.18 -2.48 -2.34
CA ARG A 287 -11.48 -1.21 -3.02
C ARG A 287 -10.25 -0.30 -3.01
N LEU A 288 -9.56 -0.20 -1.88
CA LEU A 288 -8.30 0.54 -1.78
C LEU A 288 -7.26 0.01 -2.78
N SER A 289 -7.01 -1.30 -2.83
CA SER A 289 -6.04 -1.87 -3.77
C SER A 289 -6.38 -1.58 -5.24
N ARG A 290 -7.67 -1.56 -5.61
CA ARG A 290 -8.10 -1.18 -6.97
C ARG A 290 -7.84 0.29 -7.28
N ILE A 291 -8.07 1.18 -6.31
CA ILE A 291 -7.77 2.61 -6.47
C ILE A 291 -6.27 2.79 -6.70
N ILE A 292 -5.43 2.16 -5.88
CA ILE A 292 -3.97 2.20 -6.01
C ILE A 292 -3.52 1.67 -7.37
N ALA A 293 -4.04 0.52 -7.82
CA ALA A 293 -3.68 -0.04 -9.13
C ALA A 293 -4.14 0.84 -10.30
N ARG A 294 -5.26 1.55 -10.15
CA ARG A 294 -5.73 2.49 -11.17
C ARG A 294 -4.83 3.72 -11.24
N TYR A 295 -4.46 4.31 -10.10
CA TYR A 295 -3.45 5.38 -10.06
C TYR A 295 -2.13 4.94 -10.67
N ALA A 296 -1.65 3.73 -10.35
CA ALA A 296 -0.40 3.22 -10.90
C ALA A 296 -0.45 3.12 -12.44
N ALA A 297 -1.55 2.60 -12.99
CA ALA A 297 -1.72 2.46 -14.44
C ALA A 297 -1.81 3.80 -15.19
N GLU A 298 -2.44 4.82 -14.59
CA GLU A 298 -2.52 6.17 -15.19
C GLU A 298 -1.22 6.96 -15.06
N LEU A 299 -0.35 6.57 -14.14
CA LEU A 299 0.95 7.18 -13.93
C LEU A 299 2.08 6.37 -14.59
N GLU A 300 1.77 5.44 -15.49
CA GLU A 300 2.77 4.60 -16.14
C GLU A 300 3.59 5.41 -17.17
N GLY A 301 4.93 5.28 -17.16
CA GLY A 301 5.81 5.84 -18.20
C GLY A 301 6.86 6.88 -17.76
N PRO A 302 7.83 7.20 -18.64
CA PRO A 302 9.04 7.95 -18.28
C PRO A 302 8.84 9.46 -18.08
N ASP A 303 7.94 10.08 -18.84
CA ASP A 303 7.72 11.54 -18.85
C ASP A 303 6.80 12.00 -17.71
N HIS A 304 6.05 11.05 -17.16
CA HIS A 304 4.79 11.30 -16.49
C HIS A 304 4.90 11.13 -14.96
N ASN A 305 5.98 10.50 -14.47
CA ASN A 305 5.92 9.88 -13.14
C ASN A 305 7.21 9.73 -12.33
N LYS A 306 8.27 10.49 -12.61
CA LYS A 306 9.49 10.37 -11.79
C LYS A 306 9.23 10.65 -10.31
N ASP A 307 8.31 11.57 -10.02
CA ASP A 307 8.04 12.00 -8.64
C ASP A 307 6.73 11.46 -8.07
N ALA A 308 5.64 11.32 -8.84
CA ALA A 308 4.34 10.95 -8.27
C ALA A 308 4.26 9.44 -7.92
N GLY A 309 4.86 8.57 -8.73
CA GLY A 309 4.78 7.13 -8.60
C GLY A 309 5.40 6.60 -7.31
N PRO A 310 6.61 7.03 -6.93
CA PRO A 310 7.20 6.67 -5.65
C PRO A 310 6.31 7.12 -4.48
N LEU A 311 5.70 8.30 -4.57
CA LEU A 311 4.80 8.84 -3.55
C LEU A 311 3.49 8.04 -3.46
N LEU A 312 2.93 7.61 -4.59
CA LEU A 312 1.76 6.73 -4.62
C LEU A 312 2.03 5.45 -3.84
N PHE A 313 3.13 4.77 -4.12
CA PHE A 313 3.45 3.52 -3.44
C PHE A 313 3.82 3.72 -1.97
N HIS A 314 4.41 4.85 -1.60
CA HIS A 314 4.59 5.21 -0.20
C HIS A 314 3.24 5.42 0.52
N ILE A 315 2.29 6.13 -0.09
CA ILE A 315 0.92 6.25 0.43
C ILE A 315 0.28 4.86 0.56
N ALA A 316 0.43 4.01 -0.45
CA ALA A 316 -0.14 2.67 -0.48
C ALA A 316 0.38 1.79 0.66
N VAL A 317 1.69 1.75 0.91
CA VAL A 317 2.28 1.01 2.04
C VAL A 317 1.65 1.48 3.34
N SER A 318 1.63 2.78 3.61
CA SER A 318 1.08 3.31 4.86
C SER A 318 -0.42 3.06 5.01
N LEU A 319 -1.22 3.24 3.95
CA LEU A 319 -2.67 2.99 4.05
C LEU A 319 -3.00 1.52 4.28
N THR A 320 -2.16 0.60 3.78
CA THR A 320 -2.36 -0.83 3.98
C THR A 320 -1.92 -1.35 5.35
N THR A 321 -1.27 -0.53 6.19
CA THR A 321 -0.99 -0.88 7.59
C THR A 321 -2.12 -0.45 8.55
N LEU A 322 -3.10 0.33 8.09
CA LEU A 322 -4.21 0.78 8.92
C LEU A 322 -5.15 -0.38 9.32
N PRO A 323 -5.55 -0.45 10.60
CA PRO A 323 -6.59 -1.38 11.04
C PRO A 323 -7.88 -1.18 10.23
N GLY A 324 -8.36 -2.24 9.56
CA GLY A 324 -9.56 -2.19 8.71
C GLY A 324 -9.29 -1.98 7.22
N LEU A 325 -8.13 -1.40 6.86
CA LEU A 325 -7.65 -1.31 5.47
C LEU A 325 -6.52 -2.30 5.15
N ALA A 326 -6.03 -3.04 6.16
CA ALA A 326 -5.11 -4.14 5.99
C ALA A 326 -5.58 -5.13 4.92
N VAL A 327 -4.76 -5.30 3.88
CA VAL A 327 -5.14 -6.07 2.68
C VAL A 327 -5.05 -7.57 2.96
N ARG A 328 -6.14 -8.13 3.48
CA ARG A 328 -6.27 -9.59 3.69
C ARG A 328 -6.39 -10.39 2.40
N ALA A 329 -6.88 -9.75 1.33
CA ALA A 329 -7.01 -10.34 0.00
C ALA A 329 -7.04 -9.24 -1.07
N CYS A 330 -6.23 -9.37 -2.11
CA CYS A 330 -6.23 -8.48 -3.27
C CYS A 330 -6.93 -9.16 -4.47
N PRO A 331 -7.70 -8.45 -5.31
CA PRO A 331 -8.22 -9.02 -6.56
C PRO A 331 -7.08 -9.40 -7.53
N ARG A 332 -7.24 -10.49 -8.28
CA ARG A 332 -6.23 -10.93 -9.26
C ARG A 332 -5.94 -9.88 -10.33
N ASP A 333 -6.97 -9.22 -10.86
CA ASP A 333 -6.79 -8.20 -11.89
C ASP A 333 -6.01 -7.00 -11.36
N THR A 334 -6.18 -6.65 -10.08
CA THR A 334 -5.39 -5.62 -9.40
C THR A 334 -3.91 -6.00 -9.31
N VAL A 335 -3.60 -7.25 -8.93
CA VAL A 335 -2.22 -7.77 -8.92
C VAL A 335 -1.62 -7.72 -10.32
N ARG A 336 -2.37 -8.15 -11.35
CA ARG A 336 -1.92 -8.13 -12.74
C ARG A 336 -1.65 -6.72 -13.24
N THR A 337 -2.56 -5.78 -12.98
CA THR A 337 -2.37 -4.36 -13.37
C THR A 337 -1.12 -3.79 -12.74
N LEU A 338 -0.93 -3.96 -11.43
CA LEU A 338 0.27 -3.49 -10.73
C LEU A 338 1.54 -4.13 -11.30
N ALA A 339 1.52 -5.45 -11.55
CA ALA A 339 2.67 -6.16 -12.09
C ALA A 339 3.04 -5.70 -13.50
N LYS A 340 2.04 -5.49 -14.36
CA LYS A 340 2.23 -4.94 -15.70
C LYS A 340 2.83 -3.53 -15.63
N THR A 341 2.26 -2.64 -14.82
CA THR A 341 2.76 -1.26 -14.68
C THR A 341 4.21 -1.23 -14.19
N LEU A 342 4.55 -2.00 -13.15
CA LEU A 342 5.95 -2.08 -12.68
C LEU A 342 6.89 -2.72 -13.71
N GLY A 343 6.38 -3.63 -14.53
CA GLY A 343 7.07 -4.15 -15.71
C GLY A 343 7.47 -3.01 -16.65
N ASN A 344 6.49 -2.22 -17.06
CA ASN A 344 6.67 -1.12 -18.00
C ASN A 344 7.53 0.03 -17.43
N ASP A 345 7.42 0.31 -16.13
CA ASP A 345 8.29 1.26 -15.43
C ASP A 345 9.75 0.78 -15.39
N ALA A 346 9.97 -0.51 -15.13
CA ALA A 346 11.30 -1.11 -15.16
C ALA A 346 11.90 -1.07 -16.57
N ASP A 347 11.11 -1.34 -17.61
CA ASP A 347 11.51 -1.19 -19.01
C ASP A 347 11.86 0.26 -19.37
N SER A 348 11.22 1.22 -18.71
CA SER A 348 11.48 2.66 -18.87
C SER A 348 12.57 3.19 -17.92
N ASN A 349 13.32 2.32 -17.25
CA ASN A 349 14.35 2.68 -16.25
C ASN A 349 13.85 3.57 -15.09
N CYS A 350 12.56 3.48 -14.74
CA CYS A 350 11.93 4.24 -13.66
C CYS A 350 12.17 3.58 -12.29
N TRP A 351 13.44 3.31 -11.95
CA TRP A 351 13.84 2.42 -10.86
C TRP A 351 13.33 2.82 -9.47
N THR A 352 13.16 4.12 -9.20
CA THR A 352 12.61 4.61 -7.93
C THR A 352 11.15 4.18 -7.77
N VAL A 353 10.33 4.36 -8.83
CA VAL A 353 8.93 3.94 -8.86
C VAL A 353 8.86 2.42 -8.71
N THR A 354 9.66 1.70 -9.50
CA THR A 354 9.72 0.24 -9.48
C THR A 354 10.08 -0.31 -8.10
N THR A 355 11.11 0.27 -7.45
CA THR A 355 11.53 -0.12 -6.09
C THR A 355 10.38 0.07 -5.09
N MET A 356 9.73 1.24 -5.11
CA MET A 356 8.63 1.51 -4.17
C MET A 356 7.41 0.62 -4.44
N GLY A 357 7.13 0.31 -5.71
CA GLY A 357 6.11 -0.67 -6.09
C GLY A 357 6.40 -2.08 -5.60
N LEU A 358 7.66 -2.52 -5.65
CA LEU A 358 8.09 -3.80 -5.07
C LEU A 358 7.94 -3.82 -3.54
N CYS A 359 8.23 -2.71 -2.85
CA CYS A 359 7.97 -2.59 -1.41
C CYS A 359 6.48 -2.70 -1.08
N TYR A 360 5.62 -2.10 -1.91
CA TYR A 360 4.17 -2.26 -1.75
C TYR A 360 3.74 -3.72 -1.97
N PHE A 361 4.30 -4.42 -2.96
CA PHE A 361 4.05 -5.86 -3.14
C PHE A 361 4.52 -6.69 -1.94
N GLU A 362 5.70 -6.43 -1.39
CA GLU A 362 6.17 -7.04 -0.14
C GLU A 362 5.13 -6.89 0.97
N THR A 363 4.64 -5.67 1.17
CA THR A 363 3.65 -5.38 2.20
C THR A 363 2.34 -6.12 1.94
N LEU A 364 1.88 -6.21 0.69
CA LEU A 364 0.72 -7.02 0.31
C LEU A 364 0.93 -8.52 0.58
N TRP A 365 2.13 -9.04 0.28
CA TRP A 365 2.47 -10.44 0.53
C TRP A 365 2.51 -10.74 2.02
N ARG A 366 3.04 -9.83 2.84
CA ARG A 366 3.16 -9.94 4.29
C ARG A 366 1.81 -9.79 5.01
N MET A 367 0.94 -8.89 4.56
CA MET A 367 -0.35 -8.61 5.21
C MET A 367 -1.51 -9.50 4.73
N SER A 368 -1.40 -10.11 3.55
CA SER A 368 -2.47 -10.95 3.01
C SER A 368 -2.62 -12.26 3.76
N ASN A 369 -3.85 -12.68 4.06
CA ASN A 369 -4.15 -13.98 4.66
C ASN A 369 -4.07 -15.13 3.62
N ASN A 370 -3.52 -14.88 2.43
CA ASN A 370 -3.50 -15.82 1.33
C ASN A 370 -2.27 -15.66 0.44
N HIS A 371 -1.52 -16.74 0.26
CA HIS A 371 -0.36 -16.82 -0.65
C HIS A 371 -0.71 -16.68 -2.14
N ARG A 372 -2.00 -16.62 -2.51
CA ARG A 372 -2.42 -16.39 -3.90
C ARG A 372 -1.90 -15.09 -4.48
N ILE A 373 -1.70 -14.05 -3.67
CA ILE A 373 -1.15 -12.78 -4.16
C ILE A 373 0.29 -13.01 -4.66
N VAL A 374 1.13 -13.70 -3.88
CA VAL A 374 2.51 -14.04 -4.28
C VAL A 374 2.51 -14.91 -5.53
N GLU A 375 1.66 -15.95 -5.56
CA GLU A 375 1.48 -16.82 -6.72
C GLU A 375 1.12 -16.03 -7.99
N TRP A 376 0.16 -15.11 -7.91
CA TRP A 376 -0.23 -14.28 -9.05
C TRP A 376 0.88 -13.29 -9.43
N SER A 377 1.52 -12.64 -8.47
CA SER A 377 2.66 -11.74 -8.72
C SER A 377 3.78 -12.44 -9.49
N ILE A 378 4.14 -13.68 -9.12
CA ILE A 378 5.15 -14.46 -9.85
C ILE A 378 4.70 -14.74 -11.28
N ASN A 379 3.49 -15.29 -11.44
CA ASN A 379 2.93 -15.59 -12.76
C ASN A 379 2.88 -14.34 -13.67
N ASP A 380 2.56 -13.18 -13.10
CA ASP A 380 2.44 -11.90 -13.80
C ASP A 380 3.79 -11.14 -13.94
N GLY A 381 4.93 -11.70 -13.50
CA GLY A 381 6.28 -11.20 -13.86
C GLY A 381 6.99 -10.35 -12.82
N ILE A 382 6.51 -10.31 -11.57
CA ILE A 382 7.15 -9.50 -10.53
C ILE A 382 8.59 -9.96 -10.20
N PHE A 383 8.89 -11.24 -10.33
CA PHE A 383 10.27 -11.70 -10.11
C PHE A 383 11.23 -11.16 -11.18
N ASP A 384 10.79 -11.06 -12.44
CA ASP A 384 11.57 -10.46 -13.54
C ASP A 384 11.82 -8.97 -13.27
N VAL A 385 10.79 -8.26 -12.79
CA VAL A 385 10.90 -6.85 -12.36
C VAL A 385 11.90 -6.69 -11.22
N PHE A 386 11.85 -7.58 -10.22
CA PHE A 386 12.80 -7.60 -9.11
C PHE A 386 14.24 -7.78 -9.60
N LEU A 387 14.50 -8.75 -10.48
CA LEU A 387 15.84 -9.00 -11.02
C LEU A 387 16.38 -7.80 -11.81
N ARG A 388 15.56 -7.21 -12.70
CA ARG A 388 15.96 -6.00 -13.46
C ARG A 388 16.30 -4.83 -12.54
N THR A 389 15.47 -4.61 -11.51
CA THR A 389 15.70 -3.55 -10.52
C THR A 389 17.00 -3.80 -9.74
N LEU A 390 17.25 -5.05 -9.32
CA LEU A 390 18.47 -5.44 -8.62
C LEU A 390 19.72 -5.18 -9.46
N MET A 391 19.69 -5.54 -10.76
CA MET A 391 20.82 -5.35 -11.68
C MET A 391 21.09 -3.88 -12.04
N SER A 392 20.07 -3.02 -11.97
CA SER A 392 20.22 -1.59 -12.29
C SER A 392 20.96 -0.77 -11.22
N ARG A 393 21.04 -1.29 -9.99
CA ARG A 393 21.53 -0.52 -8.84
C ARG A 393 23.04 -0.45 -8.80
N HIS A 394 23.53 0.77 -8.60
CA HIS A 394 24.91 1.05 -8.26
C HIS A 394 24.99 1.00 -6.72
N SER A 395 25.88 0.15 -6.20
CA SER A 395 26.05 -0.20 -4.78
C SER A 395 26.18 1.04 -3.87
N GLY A 396 25.30 1.21 -2.86
CA GLY A 396 25.51 2.25 -1.84
C GLY A 396 24.37 2.57 -0.85
N ALA A 397 23.09 2.43 -1.24
CA ALA A 397 21.96 2.72 -0.33
C ALA A 397 21.48 1.45 0.40
N ALA A 398 20.99 1.61 1.64
CA ALA A 398 20.27 0.56 2.35
C ALA A 398 19.18 -0.01 1.43
N ASP A 399 19.18 -1.33 1.25
CA ASP A 399 18.51 -1.94 0.10
C ASP A 399 17.08 -2.40 0.45
N PRO A 400 16.03 -1.62 0.13
CA PRO A 400 14.64 -2.05 0.27
C PRO A 400 14.32 -3.36 -0.49
N LEU A 401 15.12 -3.72 -1.49
CA LEU A 401 14.96 -4.99 -2.20
C LEU A 401 15.35 -6.21 -1.35
N GLY A 402 16.10 -6.02 -0.27
CA GLY A 402 16.41 -7.08 0.69
C GLY A 402 15.14 -7.68 1.32
N GLU A 403 14.21 -6.84 1.76
CA GLU A 403 12.92 -7.29 2.32
C GLU A 403 12.04 -8.00 1.28
N VAL A 404 12.08 -7.52 0.03
CA VAL A 404 11.38 -8.16 -1.10
C VAL A 404 11.95 -9.55 -1.35
N ALA A 405 13.28 -9.68 -1.37
CA ALA A 405 13.98 -10.95 -1.56
C ALA A 405 13.75 -11.93 -0.41
N HIS A 406 13.84 -11.46 0.85
CA HIS A 406 13.51 -12.26 2.03
C HIS A 406 12.07 -12.74 1.99
N THR A 407 11.12 -11.90 1.57
CA THR A 407 9.73 -12.31 1.46
C THR A 407 9.52 -13.35 0.37
N PHE A 408 10.20 -13.25 -0.79
CA PHE A 408 10.19 -14.33 -1.78
C PHE A 408 10.75 -15.62 -1.20
N HIS A 409 11.94 -15.54 -0.59
CA HIS A 409 12.61 -16.66 0.07
C HIS A 409 11.68 -17.38 1.06
N ASP A 410 11.04 -16.64 1.96
CA ASP A 410 10.14 -17.17 3.00
C ASP A 410 8.91 -17.82 2.38
N ASN A 411 8.42 -17.31 1.26
CA ASN A 411 7.25 -17.87 0.60
C ASN A 411 7.54 -19.12 -0.25
N LEU A 412 8.81 -19.46 -0.53
CA LEU A 412 9.17 -20.69 -1.26
C LEU A 412 8.93 -21.98 -0.45
N VAL A 413 8.60 -21.88 0.84
CA VAL A 413 8.18 -23.02 1.67
C VAL A 413 6.74 -23.46 1.36
N TYR A 414 5.94 -22.64 0.66
CA TYR A 414 4.55 -22.96 0.33
C TYR A 414 4.46 -23.57 -1.07
N TRP A 415 3.81 -24.75 -1.17
CA TRP A 415 3.75 -25.53 -2.41
C TRP A 415 3.32 -24.69 -3.62
N ARG A 416 2.28 -23.86 -3.47
CA ARG A 416 1.74 -23.10 -4.61
C ARG A 416 2.70 -22.03 -5.12
N VAL A 417 3.43 -21.41 -4.21
CA VAL A 417 4.35 -20.32 -4.54
C VAL A 417 5.57 -20.93 -5.21
N LEU A 418 6.15 -21.97 -4.61
CA LEU A 418 7.26 -22.70 -5.22
C LEU A 418 6.86 -23.31 -6.57
N TYR A 419 5.64 -23.84 -6.71
CA TYR A 419 5.16 -24.37 -7.97
C TYR A 419 5.05 -23.28 -9.05
N ALA A 420 4.50 -22.11 -8.72
CA ALA A 420 4.44 -20.99 -9.66
C ALA A 420 5.84 -20.50 -10.04
N PHE A 421 6.74 -20.41 -9.06
CA PHE A 421 8.14 -20.03 -9.28
C PHE A 421 8.85 -21.04 -10.17
N HIS A 422 8.78 -22.33 -9.84
CA HIS A 422 9.37 -23.42 -10.62
C HIS A 422 8.83 -23.42 -12.04
N LYS A 423 7.52 -23.38 -12.23
CA LYS A 423 6.89 -23.36 -13.55
C LYS A 423 7.44 -22.24 -14.43
N LYS A 424 7.66 -21.05 -13.86
CA LYS A 424 8.09 -19.88 -14.62
C LYS A 424 9.61 -19.78 -14.79
N HIS A 425 10.39 -20.00 -13.72
CA HIS A 425 11.80 -19.62 -13.66
C HIS A 425 12.79 -20.78 -13.54
N HIS A 426 12.35 -22.05 -13.44
CA HIS A 426 13.29 -23.18 -13.21
C HIS A 426 14.46 -23.24 -14.22
N HIS A 427 14.20 -22.87 -15.48
CA HIS A 427 15.18 -22.88 -16.56
C HIS A 427 16.20 -21.72 -16.46
N GLU A 428 15.85 -20.64 -15.76
CA GLU A 428 16.70 -19.45 -15.57
C GLU A 428 17.65 -19.62 -14.38
N ILE A 429 17.33 -20.50 -13.42
CA ILE A 429 18.10 -20.67 -12.16
C ILE A 429 19.60 -20.94 -12.39
N PRO A 430 20.02 -21.79 -13.33
CA PRO A 430 21.45 -21.95 -13.63
C PRO A 430 22.12 -20.65 -14.09
N MET A 431 21.40 -19.81 -14.84
CA MET A 431 21.88 -18.51 -15.33
C MET A 431 21.91 -17.45 -14.22
N LEU A 432 21.09 -17.59 -13.18
CA LEU A 432 21.06 -16.68 -12.04
C LEU A 432 22.20 -16.94 -11.04
N ARG A 433 22.85 -18.11 -11.05
CA ARG A 433 23.92 -18.43 -10.09
C ARG A 433 25.13 -17.47 -10.12
N PRO A 434 25.68 -17.07 -11.29
CA PRO A 434 26.75 -16.08 -11.34
C PRO A 434 26.31 -14.72 -10.75
N LEU A 435 25.07 -14.32 -10.99
CA LEU A 435 24.49 -13.10 -10.45
C LEU A 435 24.29 -13.20 -8.93
N ALA A 436 23.77 -14.32 -8.45
CA ALA A 436 23.58 -14.61 -7.04
C ALA A 436 24.86 -14.45 -6.22
N LYS A 437 26.03 -14.81 -6.77
CA LYS A 437 27.33 -14.58 -6.10
C LYS A 437 27.62 -13.10 -5.83
N GLN A 438 27.07 -12.20 -6.64
CA GLN A 438 27.24 -10.75 -6.51
C GLN A 438 26.20 -10.13 -5.57
N PHE A 439 25.03 -10.76 -5.42
CA PHE A 439 23.91 -10.26 -4.64
C PHE A 439 23.49 -11.27 -3.57
N PRO A 440 23.92 -11.11 -2.30
CA PRO A 440 23.63 -12.07 -1.22
C PRO A 440 22.15 -12.42 -1.05
N VAL A 441 21.27 -11.43 -1.25
CA VAL A 441 19.81 -11.59 -1.16
C VAL A 441 19.26 -12.53 -2.24
N LEU A 442 19.81 -12.49 -3.45
CA LEU A 442 19.46 -13.40 -4.54
C LEU A 442 20.06 -14.80 -4.30
N ASN A 443 21.27 -14.87 -3.74
CA ASN A 443 21.89 -16.15 -3.37
C ASN A 443 21.04 -16.96 -2.40
N ASN A 444 20.53 -16.30 -1.35
CA ASN A 444 19.64 -16.92 -0.38
C ASN A 444 18.37 -17.49 -1.05
N LEU A 445 17.77 -16.73 -1.97
CA LEU A 445 16.59 -17.18 -2.71
C LEU A 445 16.91 -18.40 -3.61
N VAL A 446 18.02 -18.36 -4.35
CA VAL A 446 18.44 -19.47 -5.24
C VAL A 446 18.71 -20.75 -4.46
N ILE A 447 19.49 -20.68 -3.38
CA ILE A 447 19.78 -21.84 -2.51
C ILE A 447 18.48 -22.46 -2.00
N ALA A 448 17.56 -21.61 -1.54
CA ALA A 448 16.33 -22.08 -0.95
C ALA A 448 15.34 -22.65 -1.98
N TYR A 449 15.33 -22.14 -3.20
CA TYR A 449 14.63 -22.76 -4.31
C TYR A 449 15.19 -24.16 -4.60
N GLU A 450 16.51 -24.31 -4.67
CA GLU A 450 17.15 -25.58 -5.01
C GLU A 450 16.89 -26.66 -3.96
N GLU A 451 17.08 -26.34 -2.69
CA GLU A 451 16.81 -27.26 -1.57
C GLU A 451 15.34 -27.69 -1.51
N ARG A 452 14.39 -26.82 -1.90
CA ARG A 452 12.95 -27.11 -1.80
C ARG A 452 12.35 -27.69 -3.08
N SER A 453 12.95 -27.43 -4.23
CA SER A 453 12.41 -27.86 -5.53
C SER A 453 12.43 -29.38 -5.72
N ILE A 454 13.38 -30.09 -5.08
CA ILE A 454 13.55 -31.55 -5.21
C ILE A 454 12.32 -32.34 -4.76
N VAL A 455 11.52 -31.82 -3.82
CA VAL A 455 10.30 -32.48 -3.31
C VAL A 455 9.03 -32.09 -4.06
N LEU A 456 9.10 -31.11 -4.96
CA LEU A 456 7.91 -30.51 -5.57
C LEU A 456 7.08 -31.52 -6.38
N GLN A 457 7.75 -32.40 -7.12
CA GLN A 457 7.10 -33.42 -7.94
C GLN A 457 6.49 -34.54 -7.09
N ALA A 458 7.20 -35.02 -6.07
CA ALA A 458 6.69 -36.01 -5.12
C ALA A 458 5.42 -35.50 -4.43
N ALA A 459 5.47 -34.28 -3.89
CA ALA A 459 4.32 -33.63 -3.27
C ALA A 459 3.14 -33.44 -4.23
N ARG A 460 3.39 -33.19 -5.52
CA ARG A 460 2.33 -33.12 -6.53
C ARG A 460 1.67 -34.48 -6.76
N ASN A 461 2.45 -35.54 -6.86
CA ASN A 461 1.97 -36.89 -7.08
C ASN A 461 1.13 -37.35 -5.87
N GLU A 462 1.69 -37.28 -4.66
CA GLU A 462 1.01 -37.67 -3.42
C GLU A 462 -0.28 -36.87 -3.20
N TRP A 463 -0.24 -35.56 -3.43
CA TRP A 463 -1.45 -34.72 -3.32
C TRP A 463 -2.52 -35.07 -4.36
N THR A 464 -2.11 -35.54 -5.54
CA THR A 464 -3.04 -36.00 -6.58
C THR A 464 -3.66 -37.33 -6.20
N GLU A 465 -2.88 -38.26 -5.64
CA GLU A 465 -3.39 -39.53 -5.12
C GLU A 465 -4.37 -39.34 -3.95
N MET A 466 -4.02 -38.46 -3.00
CA MET A 466 -4.92 -38.12 -1.89
C MET A 466 -6.28 -37.57 -2.35
N ARG A 467 -6.29 -36.84 -3.48
CA ARG A 467 -7.51 -36.31 -4.09
C ARG A 467 -8.38 -37.37 -4.78
N GLN A 468 -7.83 -38.55 -5.05
CA GLN A 468 -8.54 -39.65 -5.69
C GLN A 468 -9.13 -40.63 -4.66
N ARG A 469 -8.82 -40.47 -3.37
CA ARG A 469 -9.28 -41.36 -2.30
C ARG A 469 -10.27 -40.66 -1.37
N CYS A 470 -11.30 -41.39 -0.94
CA CYS A 470 -12.20 -40.93 0.11
C CYS A 470 -11.40 -40.84 1.43
N SER A 471 -11.46 -39.70 2.12
CA SER A 471 -10.76 -39.51 3.40
C SER A 471 -11.41 -40.28 4.56
N TYR A 472 -12.62 -40.81 4.38
CA TYR A 472 -13.19 -41.74 5.34
C TYR A 472 -12.59 -43.13 5.12
N HIS A 473 -11.67 -43.53 6.01
CA HIS A 473 -10.87 -44.75 5.88
C HIS A 473 -11.69 -46.06 5.79
N GLN A 474 -12.93 -46.08 6.28
CA GLN A 474 -13.84 -47.24 6.20
C GLN A 474 -14.75 -47.20 4.96
N CYS A 475 -14.52 -46.28 4.03
CA CYS A 475 -15.29 -46.18 2.80
C CYS A 475 -15.00 -47.37 1.88
N GLN A 476 -15.98 -48.24 1.66
CA GLN A 476 -15.87 -49.36 0.70
C GLN A 476 -16.03 -48.92 -0.77
N HIS A 477 -16.57 -47.72 -1.00
CA HIS A 477 -16.81 -47.17 -2.34
C HIS A 477 -15.60 -46.37 -2.83
N HIS A 478 -14.52 -47.06 -3.18
CA HIS A 478 -13.42 -46.51 -3.96
C HIS A 478 -13.67 -46.75 -5.45
N THR A 479 -14.64 -46.04 -6.03
CA THR A 479 -14.85 -46.11 -7.48
C THR A 479 -13.94 -45.09 -8.16
N GLU A 480 -12.92 -45.60 -8.86
CA GLU A 480 -12.12 -44.81 -9.80
C GLU A 480 -13.04 -43.97 -10.70
N GLY A 481 -12.71 -42.68 -10.88
CA GLY A 481 -13.51 -41.75 -11.68
C GLY A 481 -14.66 -41.03 -10.97
N THR A 482 -14.93 -41.31 -9.69
CA THR A 482 -15.95 -40.56 -8.94
C THR A 482 -15.45 -39.17 -8.57
N LEU A 483 -16.20 -38.12 -8.92
CA LEU A 483 -15.91 -36.76 -8.48
C LEU A 483 -16.07 -36.64 -6.96
N LEU A 484 -14.96 -36.56 -6.24
CA LEU A 484 -14.98 -36.42 -4.78
C LEU A 484 -15.32 -34.99 -4.36
N ARG A 485 -16.17 -34.86 -3.35
CA ARG A 485 -16.53 -33.61 -2.69
C ARG A 485 -15.39 -33.14 -1.81
N GLN A 486 -14.95 -31.91 -2.00
CA GLN A 486 -13.88 -31.31 -1.19
C GLN A 486 -14.44 -30.70 0.11
N CYS A 487 -13.76 -30.93 1.23
CA CYS A 487 -14.03 -30.21 2.48
C CYS A 487 -13.68 -28.71 2.39
N SER A 488 -14.27 -27.85 3.22
CA SER A 488 -13.93 -26.42 3.29
C SER A 488 -12.44 -26.17 3.57
N CYS A 489 -11.82 -26.97 4.43
CA CYS A 489 -10.37 -26.89 4.72
C CYS A 489 -9.50 -27.31 3.53
N ARG A 490 -10.06 -27.97 2.52
CA ARG A 490 -9.36 -28.51 1.34
C ARG A 490 -8.32 -29.60 1.62
N GLY A 491 -8.30 -30.14 2.84
CA GLY A 491 -7.43 -31.26 3.24
C GLY A 491 -8.12 -32.62 3.27
N ALA A 492 -9.38 -32.72 2.87
CA ALA A 492 -10.13 -33.98 2.81
C ALA A 492 -11.10 -33.99 1.62
N TRP A 493 -11.35 -35.19 1.09
CA TRP A 493 -12.23 -35.45 -0.05
C TRP A 493 -13.16 -36.62 0.24
N TYR A 494 -14.41 -36.55 -0.20
CA TYR A 494 -15.44 -37.53 0.14
C TYR A 494 -16.24 -37.95 -1.08
N CYS A 495 -16.47 -39.25 -1.24
CA CYS A 495 -17.34 -39.77 -2.31
C CYS A 495 -18.81 -39.44 -2.08
N SER A 496 -19.23 -39.19 -0.83
CA SER A 496 -20.61 -38.90 -0.45
C SER A 496 -20.70 -37.99 0.77
N LEU A 497 -21.85 -37.33 0.95
CA LEU A 497 -22.16 -36.56 2.16
C LEU A 497 -22.19 -37.44 3.41
N ASN A 498 -22.57 -38.72 3.27
CA ASN A 498 -22.56 -39.68 4.38
C ASN A 498 -21.13 -39.94 4.89
N CYS A 499 -20.18 -40.20 3.98
CA CYS A 499 -18.77 -40.36 4.34
C CYS A 499 -18.20 -39.10 4.98
N GLN A 500 -18.57 -37.91 4.47
CA GLN A 500 -18.20 -36.65 5.10
C GLN A 500 -18.74 -36.55 6.53
N ARG A 501 -20.03 -36.83 6.76
CA ARG A 501 -20.64 -36.77 8.10
C ARG A 501 -19.99 -37.75 9.08
N LYS A 502 -19.72 -38.98 8.64
CA LYS A 502 -19.05 -40.00 9.46
C LYS A 502 -17.63 -39.57 9.86
N HIS A 503 -16.80 -39.22 8.88
CA HIS A 503 -15.44 -38.76 9.15
C HIS A 503 -15.42 -37.45 9.98
N TRP A 504 -16.38 -36.55 9.72
CA TRP A 504 -16.59 -35.34 10.53
C TRP A 504 -16.86 -35.68 11.99
N GLY A 505 -17.79 -36.61 12.26
CA GLY A 505 -18.15 -37.06 13.60
C GLY A 505 -17.01 -37.75 14.35
N GLU A 506 -16.20 -38.55 13.66
CA GLU A 506 -15.08 -39.28 14.30
C GLU A 506 -14.00 -38.34 14.84
N TRP A 507 -13.41 -37.51 13.97
CA TRP A 507 -12.31 -36.63 14.41
C TRP A 507 -12.04 -35.44 13.49
N HIS A 508 -12.51 -35.45 12.23
CA HIS A 508 -12.16 -34.39 11.29
C HIS A 508 -12.67 -33.02 11.72
N HIS A 509 -13.79 -32.94 12.45
CA HIS A 509 -14.29 -31.67 12.99
C HIS A 509 -13.27 -30.98 13.91
N LYS A 510 -12.54 -31.75 14.74
CA LYS A 510 -11.52 -31.20 15.65
C LYS A 510 -10.38 -30.57 14.86
N ARG A 511 -9.93 -31.24 13.79
CA ARG A 511 -8.83 -30.75 12.93
C ARG A 511 -9.27 -29.61 12.01
N CYS A 512 -10.46 -29.71 11.41
CA CYS A 512 -11.01 -28.69 10.53
C CYS A 512 -11.37 -27.42 11.30
N ALA A 513 -12.00 -27.54 12.48
CA ALA A 513 -12.32 -26.40 13.32
C ALA A 513 -11.09 -25.79 13.98
N ALA A 514 -10.07 -26.58 14.36
CA ALA A 514 -8.79 -26.02 14.82
C ALA A 514 -8.10 -25.23 13.72
N MET A 515 -8.20 -25.68 12.46
CA MET A 515 -7.83 -24.84 11.33
C MET A 515 -8.72 -23.60 11.31
N ASP A 516 -10.05 -23.68 11.20
CA ASP A 516 -10.90 -22.48 11.05
C ASP A 516 -10.83 -21.46 12.22
N ALA A 517 -10.65 -21.92 13.46
CA ALA A 517 -10.57 -21.07 14.65
C ALA A 517 -9.17 -20.44 14.86
N ASN A 518 -8.10 -21.14 14.47
CA ASN A 518 -6.72 -20.61 14.49
C ASN A 518 -6.27 -20.10 13.09
N ASN A 519 -7.12 -20.16 12.05
CA ASN A 519 -6.87 -19.76 10.65
C ASN A 519 -6.89 -18.23 10.47
N HIS A 520 -6.11 -17.54 11.29
CA HIS A 520 -5.50 -16.30 10.83
C HIS A 520 -4.24 -16.57 9.97
N GLY A 521 -3.77 -17.83 9.89
CA GLY A 521 -2.69 -18.25 9.00
C GLY A 521 -3.08 -18.36 7.52
N LYS A 522 -2.07 -18.21 6.66
CA LYS A 522 -2.09 -18.31 5.19
C LYS A 522 -1.87 -19.75 4.69
N THR A 523 -1.27 -20.59 5.56
CA THR A 523 -0.83 -21.96 5.29
C THR A 523 -2.03 -22.90 5.14
N THR A 524 -2.16 -23.54 3.99
CA THR A 524 -3.24 -24.51 3.76
C THR A 524 -2.81 -25.94 4.07
N PRO A 525 -3.74 -26.93 4.18
CA PRO A 525 -3.36 -28.33 4.37
C PRO A 525 -2.39 -28.87 3.31
N ARG A 526 -2.49 -28.33 2.09
CA ARG A 526 -1.54 -28.65 1.01
C ARG A 526 -0.13 -28.17 1.32
N ASP A 527 -0.04 -26.98 1.87
CA ASP A 527 1.24 -26.38 2.22
C ASP A 527 1.84 -27.10 3.44
N LEU A 528 1.02 -27.49 4.44
CA LEU A 528 1.47 -28.32 5.57
C LEU A 528 1.96 -29.70 5.12
N HIS A 529 1.28 -30.36 4.18
CA HIS A 529 1.75 -31.62 3.60
C HIS A 529 3.10 -31.44 2.88
N PHE A 530 3.25 -30.36 2.12
CA PHE A 530 4.51 -30.04 1.46
C PHE A 530 5.65 -29.75 2.44
N ILE A 531 5.38 -29.00 3.51
CA ILE A 531 6.30 -28.75 4.62
C ILE A 531 6.73 -30.07 5.29
N ALA A 532 5.78 -30.98 5.53
CA ALA A 532 6.10 -32.30 6.09
C ALA A 532 7.02 -33.11 5.17
N LEU A 533 6.78 -33.06 3.85
CA LEU A 533 7.66 -33.72 2.88
C LEU A 533 9.06 -33.09 2.84
N LEU A 534 9.19 -31.76 2.93
CA LEU A 534 10.49 -31.10 3.09
C LEU A 534 11.24 -31.63 4.31
N CYS A 535 10.55 -31.76 5.45
CA CYS A 535 11.14 -32.28 6.67
C CYS A 535 11.57 -33.73 6.50
N VAL A 536 10.71 -34.61 5.99
CA VAL A 536 11.02 -36.04 5.80
C VAL A 536 12.21 -36.22 4.86
N THR A 537 12.25 -35.49 3.74
CA THR A 537 13.38 -35.55 2.80
C THR A 537 14.67 -35.07 3.45
N HIS A 538 14.64 -34.00 4.24
CA HIS A 538 15.80 -33.51 4.98
C HIS A 538 16.30 -34.52 6.01
N LEU A 539 15.39 -35.12 6.79
CA LEU A 539 15.72 -36.13 7.80
C LEU A 539 16.35 -37.38 7.16
N ARG A 540 15.83 -37.83 6.01
CA ARG A 540 16.46 -38.94 5.25
C ARG A 540 17.86 -38.59 4.77
N LYS A 541 18.04 -37.40 4.18
CA LYS A 541 19.32 -36.93 3.63
C LYS A 541 20.40 -36.75 4.71
N ASN A 542 20.00 -36.38 5.93
CA ASN A 542 20.90 -36.03 7.02
C ASN A 542 20.81 -36.98 8.22
N LYS A 543 20.33 -38.20 8.01
CA LYS A 543 20.09 -39.21 9.05
C LYS A 543 21.28 -39.35 10.01
N ASP A 544 22.47 -39.60 9.47
CA ASP A 544 23.67 -39.90 10.27
C ASP A 544 24.10 -38.70 11.13
N SER A 545 23.99 -37.49 10.60
CA SER A 545 24.28 -36.25 11.35
C SER A 545 23.30 -36.06 12.49
N ILE A 546 22.00 -36.31 12.25
CA ILE A 546 20.96 -36.16 13.27
C ILE A 546 21.14 -37.21 14.38
N LEU A 547 21.46 -38.45 14.02
CA LEU A 547 21.73 -39.51 15.00
C LEU A 547 22.97 -39.19 15.83
N ALA A 548 24.04 -38.66 15.22
CA ALA A 548 25.22 -38.22 15.96
C ALA A 548 24.88 -37.13 16.98
N ASP A 549 24.08 -36.13 16.60
CA ASP A 549 23.63 -35.06 17.50
C ASP A 549 22.72 -35.60 18.62
N ILE A 550 21.84 -36.55 18.31
CA ILE A 550 20.98 -37.25 19.27
C ILE A 550 21.82 -38.01 20.30
N LEU A 551 22.78 -38.82 19.86
CA LEU A 551 23.61 -39.65 20.75
C LEU A 551 24.57 -38.79 21.58
N ALA A 552 25.03 -37.67 21.04
CA ALA A 552 25.81 -36.70 21.80
C ALA A 552 24.96 -36.02 22.91
N LEU A 553 23.68 -35.76 22.63
CA LEU A 553 22.77 -35.09 23.56
C LEU A 553 22.20 -36.04 24.63
N ASP A 554 21.83 -37.26 24.25
CA ASP A 554 21.21 -38.27 25.11
C ASP A 554 21.86 -39.66 24.95
N PRO A 555 23.13 -39.84 25.35
CA PRO A 555 23.89 -41.09 25.15
C PRO A 555 23.31 -42.29 25.90
N SER A 556 22.37 -42.06 26.84
CA SER A 556 21.73 -43.10 27.64
C SER A 556 20.29 -43.41 27.24
N HIS A 557 19.78 -42.76 26.18
CA HIS A 557 18.44 -42.92 25.64
C HIS A 557 17.36 -42.72 26.72
N ARG A 558 17.56 -41.75 27.63
CA ARG A 558 16.68 -41.51 28.79
C ARG A 558 15.55 -40.53 28.50
N HIS A 559 15.58 -39.87 27.36
CA HIS A 559 14.69 -38.76 27.07
C HIS A 559 13.90 -38.99 25.78
N LEU A 560 12.69 -38.44 25.74
CA LEU A 560 11.99 -38.16 24.48
C LEU A 560 12.61 -36.91 23.87
N LEU A 561 12.90 -36.98 22.57
CA LEU A 561 13.64 -35.93 21.88
C LEU A 561 12.73 -35.13 20.95
N SER A 562 13.10 -33.88 20.69
CA SER A 562 12.52 -33.04 19.65
C SER A 562 13.54 -32.83 18.54
N ILE A 563 13.13 -33.06 17.29
CA ILE A 563 13.93 -32.77 16.10
C ILE A 563 13.26 -31.60 15.36
N GLY A 564 13.80 -30.41 15.53
CA GLY A 564 13.31 -29.19 14.88
C GLY A 564 13.97 -28.98 13.52
N VAL A 565 13.20 -29.02 12.44
CA VAL A 565 13.65 -28.70 11.08
C VAL A 565 13.37 -27.23 10.78
N ASN A 566 14.42 -26.44 10.58
CA ASN A 566 14.33 -25.02 10.28
C ASN A 566 14.26 -24.80 8.76
N LEU A 567 13.10 -24.36 8.30
CA LEU A 567 12.82 -24.00 6.90
C LEU A 567 12.96 -22.49 6.63
N GLN A 568 13.29 -21.68 7.64
CA GLN A 568 13.51 -20.24 7.52
C GLN A 568 14.89 -19.88 6.97
N SER A 569 15.83 -20.83 6.99
CA SER A 569 17.16 -20.64 6.41
C SER A 569 17.14 -21.01 4.92
N PRO A 570 18.02 -20.41 4.11
CA PRO A 570 18.17 -20.78 2.71
C PRO A 570 18.47 -22.27 2.53
N THR A 571 19.43 -22.76 3.30
CA THR A 571 19.68 -24.20 3.48
C THR A 571 18.81 -24.72 4.61
N ILE A 572 18.13 -25.84 4.40
CA ILE A 572 17.34 -26.47 5.45
C ILE A 572 18.30 -27.00 6.53
N MET A 573 18.04 -26.66 7.79
CA MET A 573 18.86 -27.09 8.93
C MET A 573 18.01 -27.89 9.92
N HIS A 574 18.65 -28.63 10.82
CA HIS A 574 17.99 -29.30 11.93
C HIS A 574 18.61 -28.88 13.27
N MET A 575 17.85 -29.05 14.34
CA MET A 575 18.30 -28.95 15.73
C MET A 575 17.67 -30.08 16.54
N VAL A 576 18.44 -30.67 17.45
CA VAL A 576 17.97 -31.71 18.37
C VAL A 576 17.88 -31.13 19.77
N GLY A 577 16.81 -31.44 20.49
CA GLY A 577 16.59 -31.01 21.87
C GLY A 577 15.93 -32.09 22.71
N ILE A 578 16.07 -32.00 24.03
CA ILE A 578 15.36 -32.85 24.98
C ILE A 578 13.94 -32.28 25.17
N PHE A 579 12.92 -33.12 25.00
CA PHE A 579 11.53 -32.75 25.19
C PHE A 579 11.06 -33.04 26.62
N GLN A 580 11.22 -34.29 27.07
CA GLN A 580 10.91 -34.72 28.44
C GLN A 580 11.60 -36.05 28.76
N ASP A 581 11.57 -36.46 30.02
CA ASP A 581 12.05 -37.78 30.43
C ASP A 581 11.22 -38.90 29.78
N ARG A 582 11.88 -39.94 29.29
CA ARG A 582 11.26 -41.14 28.73
C ARG A 582 10.87 -42.06 29.88
N VAL A 583 9.65 -42.60 29.83
CA VAL A 583 9.30 -43.72 30.72
C VAL A 583 10.12 -44.95 30.28
N PRO A 584 10.76 -45.72 31.19
CA PRO A 584 11.65 -46.80 30.80
C PRO A 584 11.07 -47.85 29.84
N GLU A 585 9.74 -48.01 29.84
CA GLU A 585 9.00 -48.96 28.99
C GLU A 585 8.55 -48.37 27.65
N GLU A 586 8.69 -47.05 27.45
CA GLU A 586 8.33 -46.38 26.20
C GLU A 586 9.44 -46.49 25.16
N THR A 587 9.03 -46.63 23.90
CA THR A 587 9.93 -46.57 22.73
C THR A 587 10.72 -45.27 22.72
N TRP A 588 11.97 -45.29 22.25
CA TRP A 588 12.74 -44.07 22.08
C TRP A 588 12.21 -43.27 20.90
N LEU A 589 11.50 -42.16 21.18
CA LEU A 589 10.83 -41.38 20.15
C LEU A 589 11.46 -40.00 19.96
N GLY A 590 11.60 -39.61 18.69
CA GLY A 590 11.91 -38.26 18.25
C GLY A 590 10.68 -37.57 17.66
N MET A 591 10.20 -36.51 18.31
CA MET A 591 9.09 -35.67 17.84
C MET A 591 9.60 -34.67 16.81
N ILE A 592 9.07 -34.71 15.58
CA ILE A 592 9.49 -33.79 14.51
C ILE A 592 8.70 -32.49 14.60
N TYR A 593 9.40 -31.36 14.56
CA TYR A 593 8.82 -30.03 14.42
C TYR A 593 9.35 -29.36 13.15
N ALA A 594 8.51 -28.57 12.48
CA ALA A 594 8.96 -27.69 11.41
C ALA A 594 8.84 -26.23 11.88
N SER A 595 9.85 -25.41 11.59
CA SER A 595 9.83 -23.97 11.81
C SER A 595 9.93 -23.22 10.48
N TRP A 596 9.03 -22.27 10.22
CA TRP A 596 9.01 -21.45 8.99
C TRP A 596 8.51 -20.03 9.28
N ARG A 597 8.58 -19.14 8.28
CA ARG A 597 8.04 -17.77 8.39
C ARG A 597 6.73 -17.62 7.62
N GLU A 598 5.75 -16.98 8.25
CA GLU A 598 4.45 -16.68 7.66
C GLU A 598 4.05 -15.24 7.98
N GLY A 599 4.04 -14.38 6.94
CA GLY A 599 3.69 -12.97 7.15
C GLY A 599 4.68 -12.22 8.05
N GLY A 600 5.94 -12.62 8.06
CA GLY A 600 6.99 -12.05 8.92
C GLY A 600 7.05 -12.66 10.33
N GLU A 601 6.05 -13.46 10.72
CA GLU A 601 6.03 -14.16 12.00
C GLU A 601 6.66 -15.55 11.89
N GLU A 602 7.36 -15.97 12.93
CA GLU A 602 7.80 -17.34 13.09
C GLU A 602 6.62 -18.26 13.42
N ARG A 603 6.56 -19.39 12.71
CA ARG A 603 5.60 -20.47 12.93
C ARG A 603 6.38 -21.73 13.24
N THR A 604 5.90 -22.48 14.23
CA THR A 604 6.38 -23.82 14.54
C THR A 604 5.19 -24.75 14.68
N ALA A 605 5.26 -25.93 14.06
CA ALA A 605 4.22 -26.94 14.22
C ALA A 605 4.82 -28.34 14.30
N PRO A 606 4.22 -29.25 15.09
CA PRO A 606 4.59 -30.66 15.07
C PRO A 606 4.19 -31.25 13.72
N MET A 607 5.11 -31.98 13.09
CA MET A 607 4.78 -32.85 11.98
C MET A 607 4.19 -34.12 12.58
N GLN A 608 3.11 -34.67 11.99
CA GLN A 608 2.30 -35.76 12.59
C GLN A 608 3.01 -37.12 12.65
N ARG A 609 4.35 -37.14 12.75
CA ARG A 609 5.19 -38.31 12.78
C ARG A 609 6.20 -38.16 13.91
N ALA A 610 6.09 -39.04 14.91
CA ALA A 610 7.22 -39.38 15.75
C ALA A 610 8.08 -40.39 14.98
N ILE A 611 9.39 -40.31 15.13
CA ILE A 611 10.32 -41.31 14.61
C ILE A 611 10.68 -42.23 15.78
N ASN A 612 10.53 -43.54 15.57
CA ASN A 612 11.16 -44.52 16.46
C ASN A 612 12.67 -44.48 16.21
N LEU A 613 13.42 -43.94 17.15
CA LEU A 613 14.86 -43.77 17.07
C LEU A 613 15.60 -45.10 17.20
N ASP A 614 15.03 -46.07 17.93
CA ASP A 614 15.57 -47.43 18.03
C ASP A 614 15.55 -48.11 16.64
N ASP A 615 14.42 -48.00 15.93
CA ASP A 615 14.31 -48.53 14.56
C ASP A 615 15.08 -47.70 13.53
N TRP A 616 15.29 -46.40 13.80
CA TRP A 616 15.94 -45.51 12.85
C TRP A 616 17.42 -45.86 12.70
N GLU A 617 18.08 -46.39 13.72
CA GLU A 617 19.43 -46.94 13.57
C GLU A 617 19.45 -48.12 12.59
N GLU A 618 18.46 -49.02 12.66
CA GLU A 618 18.46 -50.29 11.93
C GLU A 618 17.83 -50.23 10.52
N LYS A 619 16.84 -49.36 10.28
CA LYS A 619 16.07 -49.31 9.01
C LYS A 619 16.23 -47.98 8.27
N VAL A 620 16.34 -48.07 6.94
CA VAL A 620 16.65 -46.92 6.06
C VAL A 620 15.40 -46.19 5.56
N GLU A 621 14.23 -46.82 5.58
CA GLU A 621 13.04 -46.28 4.92
C GLU A 621 12.03 -45.69 5.91
N LEU A 622 12.00 -44.37 6.03
CA LEU A 622 10.80 -43.69 6.52
C LEU A 622 9.68 -43.95 5.49
N PRO A 623 8.46 -44.36 5.86
CA PRO A 623 7.35 -44.41 4.91
C PRO A 623 7.04 -43.00 4.40
N LEU A 624 6.82 -42.84 3.09
CA LEU A 624 6.42 -41.55 2.48
C LEU A 624 5.05 -41.13 2.99
#